data_AF-A0A939JPG1-F1
#
_entry.id   AF-A0A939JPG1-F1
#
_cell.length_a   1.000
_cell.length_b   1.000
_cell.length_c   1.000
_cell.angle_alpha   90.00
_cell.angle_beta   90.00
_cell.angle_gamma   90.00
#
_symmetry.space_group_name_H-M   'P 1'
#
loop_
_entity.id
_entity.type
_entity.pdbx_description
1 polymer ?
#
loop_
_entity_poly.entity_id
_entity_poly.type
_entity_poly.pdbx_seq_one_letter_code
_entity_poly.pdbx_strand_id
1 'polypeptide(L)'
;MTADPARAEAGGMPERLHRFGIHVIPSDPRDRHDNPEVRPLVNGTDFIERDYGGAVCGYALSWLLPDGPFVVGQTPHQVEMAAWCGCACRTLDVTMRREGDTVVWHWDEPEADSPFSSEIRFDARQYDAEVERATKDRSWEWPSAAVARILGGILRSHTDWLDGWTCEVGEVWSPPGVLDEIRLSFRSYVPQPHGVWRSAGCFGTVRPVTDEDPTAQAERLAQEIMAGDPRQANGMRSDTPDAPLDDWLGTPRHFGPSSDKWHGTA
;
A
#
# COMPACT_ATOMS: atom_id res chain seq x y z
N MET A 1 45.46 -6.99 -51.10
CA MET A 1 44.89 -8.27 -50.65
C MET A 1 45.64 -8.69 -49.40
N THR A 2 45.11 -8.33 -48.23
CA THR A 2 45.27 -8.98 -46.92
C THR A 2 44.49 -8.12 -45.92
N ALA A 3 43.24 -8.48 -45.70
CA ALA A 3 42.44 -7.99 -44.59
C ALA A 3 42.77 -8.86 -43.37
N ASP A 4 43.01 -8.20 -42.24
CA ASP A 4 43.21 -8.79 -40.93
C ASP A 4 41.84 -8.88 -40.22
N PRO A 5 41.30 -10.08 -39.91
CA PRO A 5 40.03 -10.20 -39.22
C PRO A 5 40.24 -10.71 -37.80
N ALA A 6 40.41 -9.80 -36.83
CA ALA A 6 40.25 -10.14 -35.42
C ALA A 6 40.06 -8.88 -34.56
N ARG A 7 38.83 -8.40 -34.40
CA ARG A 7 38.40 -7.80 -33.14
C ARG A 7 37.03 -8.35 -32.78
N ALA A 8 37.10 -9.32 -31.87
CA ALA A 8 36.01 -9.99 -31.20
C ALA A 8 34.90 -9.02 -30.80
N GLU A 9 33.68 -9.39 -31.16
CA GLU A 9 32.47 -8.91 -30.51
C GLU A 9 32.60 -9.19 -29.01
N ALA A 10 32.54 -8.12 -28.22
CA ALA A 10 32.37 -8.22 -26.78
C ALA A 10 30.98 -8.81 -26.53
N GLY A 11 30.90 -10.13 -26.44
CA GLY A 11 29.72 -10.82 -25.93
C GLY A 11 29.49 -10.35 -24.50
N GLY A 12 28.50 -9.47 -24.32
CA GLY A 12 28.01 -9.09 -23.01
C GLY A 12 27.60 -10.36 -22.27
N MET A 13 28.14 -10.56 -21.07
CA MET A 13 27.64 -11.57 -20.16
C MET A 13 26.12 -11.41 -20.05
N PRO A 14 25.32 -12.49 -20.14
CA PRO A 14 23.87 -12.37 -19.98
C PRO A 14 23.61 -11.74 -18.61
N GLU A 15 22.89 -10.63 -18.63
CA GLU A 15 22.55 -9.88 -17.44
C GLU A 15 21.80 -10.81 -16.47
N ARG A 16 22.32 -10.95 -15.25
CA ARG A 16 21.80 -11.95 -14.31
C ARG A 16 20.49 -11.44 -13.70
N LEU A 17 19.37 -11.99 -14.16
CA LEU A 17 18.07 -11.72 -13.56
C LEU A 17 17.95 -12.39 -12.19
N HIS A 18 17.34 -11.67 -11.26
CA HIS A 18 17.01 -12.13 -9.93
C HIS A 18 15.58 -12.67 -9.89
N ARG A 19 15.31 -13.53 -8.92
CA ARG A 19 13.96 -14.03 -8.63
C ARG A 19 13.34 -13.19 -7.53
N PHE A 20 12.17 -12.61 -7.81
CA PHE A 20 11.39 -11.86 -6.83
C PHE A 20 10.45 -12.78 -6.03
N GLY A 21 10.29 -12.49 -4.75
CA GLY A 21 9.36 -13.14 -3.84
C GLY A 21 8.74 -12.12 -2.89
N ILE A 22 7.55 -12.41 -2.37
CA ILE A 22 6.91 -11.64 -1.30
C ILE A 22 6.53 -12.62 -0.19
N HIS A 23 7.06 -12.38 0.99
CA HIS A 23 6.63 -13.06 2.21
C HIS A 23 5.82 -12.09 3.08
N VAL A 24 4.71 -12.55 3.64
CA VAL A 24 3.97 -11.80 4.64
C VAL A 24 4.26 -12.43 5.99
N ILE A 25 4.80 -11.65 6.91
CA ILE A 25 4.90 -12.02 8.32
C ILE A 25 3.52 -11.70 8.92
N PRO A 26 2.72 -12.69 9.34
CA PRO A 26 1.44 -12.43 9.97
C PRO A 26 1.63 -11.74 11.32
N SER A 27 0.68 -10.89 11.71
CA SER A 27 0.64 -10.35 13.09
C SER A 27 -0.28 -11.14 14.01
N ASP A 28 -0.12 -10.97 15.32
CA ASP A 28 -1.20 -11.20 16.27
C ASP A 28 -2.20 -10.05 16.17
N PRO A 29 -3.42 -10.27 15.65
CA PRO A 29 -4.38 -9.20 15.44
C PRO A 29 -4.93 -8.63 16.78
N ARG A 30 -4.61 -9.27 17.92
CA ARG A 30 -4.91 -8.75 19.26
C ARG A 30 -3.85 -7.79 19.79
N ASP A 31 -2.63 -7.81 19.25
CA ASP A 31 -1.62 -6.85 19.62
C ASP A 31 -1.78 -5.57 18.78
N ARG A 32 -2.07 -4.47 19.46
CA ARG A 32 -2.26 -3.16 18.84
C ARG A 32 -0.97 -2.58 18.22
N HIS A 33 0.17 -3.21 18.46
CA HIS A 33 1.49 -2.81 17.97
C HIS A 33 2.03 -3.75 16.90
N ASP A 34 1.34 -4.85 16.61
CA ASP A 34 1.78 -5.87 15.67
C ASP A 34 0.97 -5.79 14.38
N ASN A 35 1.63 -5.39 13.29
CA ASN A 35 1.03 -5.28 11.97
C ASN A 35 1.61 -6.36 11.06
N PRO A 36 0.81 -7.01 10.18
CA PRO A 36 1.34 -7.91 9.19
C PRO A 36 2.31 -7.19 8.26
N GLU A 37 3.55 -7.67 8.20
CA GLU A 37 4.64 -7.01 7.49
C GLU A 37 4.89 -7.67 6.13
N VAL A 38 5.08 -6.85 5.11
CA VAL A 38 5.50 -7.33 3.79
C VAL A 38 7.02 -7.36 3.70
N ARG A 39 7.57 -8.54 3.43
CA ARG A 39 9.00 -8.80 3.26
C ARG A 39 9.31 -9.17 1.80
N PRO A 40 9.85 -8.24 0.99
CA PRO A 40 10.33 -8.56 -0.34
C PRO A 40 11.56 -9.46 -0.27
N LEU A 41 11.57 -10.51 -1.07
CA LEU A 41 12.64 -11.49 -1.17
C LEU A 41 13.33 -11.35 -2.53
N VAL A 42 14.67 -11.31 -2.53
CA VAL A 42 15.50 -11.37 -3.73
C VAL A 42 16.31 -12.65 -3.69
N ASN A 43 16.05 -13.55 -4.65
CA ASN A 43 16.62 -14.90 -4.67
C ASN A 43 16.37 -15.70 -3.37
N GLY A 44 15.26 -15.41 -2.69
CA GLY A 44 14.89 -16.04 -1.41
C GLY A 44 15.47 -15.37 -0.17
N THR A 45 16.30 -14.33 -0.33
CA THR A 45 16.84 -13.55 0.79
C THR A 45 15.96 -12.33 1.05
N ASP A 46 15.63 -12.06 2.32
CA ASP A 46 14.92 -10.85 2.73
C ASP A 46 15.76 -9.61 2.34
N PHE A 47 15.19 -8.80 1.46
CA PHE A 47 15.82 -7.61 0.92
C PHE A 47 15.99 -6.52 1.98
N ILE A 48 15.11 -6.46 2.97
CA ILE A 48 15.13 -5.44 4.02
C ILE A 48 15.99 -5.89 5.20
N GLU A 49 15.76 -7.09 5.72
CA GLU A 49 16.37 -7.57 6.98
C GLU A 49 17.91 -7.51 6.98
N ARG A 50 18.54 -7.72 5.82
CA ARG A 50 19.99 -7.84 5.70
C ARG A 50 20.74 -6.51 5.88
N ASP A 51 20.22 -5.42 5.30
CA ASP A 51 20.84 -4.09 5.31
C ASP A 51 20.11 -3.09 6.22
N TYR A 52 18.85 -3.38 6.58
CA TYR A 52 17.95 -2.54 7.37
C TYR A 52 17.27 -3.34 8.51
N GLY A 53 17.96 -4.35 9.06
CA GLY A 53 17.45 -5.18 10.16
C GLY A 53 16.90 -4.35 11.32
N GLY A 54 15.67 -4.66 11.75
CA GLY A 54 14.94 -3.90 12.77
C GLY A 54 14.26 -2.62 12.29
N ALA A 55 14.28 -2.33 10.99
CA ALA A 55 13.43 -1.28 10.40
C ALA A 55 11.97 -1.73 10.32
N VAL A 56 11.06 -0.76 10.40
CA VAL A 56 9.63 -1.00 10.21
C VAL A 56 9.37 -1.10 8.70
N CYS A 57 8.61 -2.12 8.30
CA CYS A 57 8.36 -2.45 6.90
C CYS A 57 6.93 -2.08 6.46
N GLY A 58 6.65 -2.25 5.16
CA GLY A 58 5.35 -2.01 4.57
C GLY A 58 4.23 -2.86 5.20
N TYR A 59 3.08 -2.22 5.47
CA TYR A 59 1.90 -2.86 6.02
C TYR A 59 1.12 -3.63 4.95
N ALA A 60 0.89 -4.93 5.17
CA ALA A 60 0.31 -5.80 4.16
C ALA A 60 -1.08 -5.36 3.65
N LEU A 61 -1.92 -4.73 4.48
CA LEU A 61 -3.25 -4.26 4.05
C LEU A 61 -3.18 -3.06 3.09
N SER A 62 -2.16 -2.20 3.19
CA SER A 62 -2.00 -1.06 2.28
C SER A 62 -1.08 -1.36 1.10
N TRP A 63 -0.20 -2.37 1.22
CA TRP A 63 0.79 -2.69 0.21
C TRP A 63 0.34 -3.76 -0.78
N LEU A 64 -0.44 -4.74 -0.32
CA LEU A 64 -0.93 -5.83 -1.17
C LEU A 64 -2.31 -5.48 -1.72
N LEU A 65 -2.37 -4.40 -2.49
CA LEU A 65 -3.55 -3.93 -3.23
C LEU A 65 -3.35 -4.12 -4.74
N PRO A 66 -4.43 -4.17 -5.55
CA PRO A 66 -4.32 -4.31 -7.01
C PRO A 66 -3.49 -3.21 -7.70
N ASP A 67 -3.42 -2.04 -7.09
CA ASP A 67 -2.68 -0.84 -7.49
C ASP A 67 -1.59 -0.48 -6.45
N GLY A 68 -1.16 -1.45 -5.65
CA GLY A 68 -0.18 -1.26 -4.58
C GLY A 68 1.24 -0.95 -5.08
N PRO A 69 2.16 -0.60 -4.15
CA PRO A 69 3.50 -0.11 -4.46
C PRO A 69 4.37 -1.06 -5.29
N PHE A 70 4.12 -2.37 -5.24
CA PHE A 70 4.88 -3.32 -6.05
C PHE A 70 4.41 -3.41 -7.50
N VAL A 71 3.30 -2.79 -7.89
CA VAL A 71 2.80 -2.84 -9.27
C VAL A 71 3.61 -1.88 -10.14
N VAL A 72 4.51 -2.43 -10.96
CA VAL A 72 5.41 -1.62 -11.81
C VAL A 72 4.84 -1.47 -13.22
N GLY A 73 4.18 -0.32 -13.43
CA GLY A 73 3.63 0.10 -14.71
C GLY A 73 4.66 0.73 -15.65
N GLN A 74 4.18 1.56 -16.59
CA GLN A 74 5.03 2.28 -17.55
C GLN A 74 5.71 3.52 -16.94
N THR A 75 5.09 4.11 -15.93
CA THR A 75 5.63 5.27 -15.22
C THR A 75 6.46 4.76 -14.04
N PRO A 76 7.74 5.15 -13.92
CA PRO A 76 8.54 4.87 -12.73
C PRO A 76 7.95 5.53 -11.49
N HIS A 77 8.11 4.88 -10.33
CA HIS A 77 7.69 5.43 -9.05
C HIS A 77 8.65 4.99 -7.95
N GLN A 78 8.67 5.75 -6.85
CA GLN A 78 9.51 5.46 -5.69
C GLN A 78 8.67 4.85 -4.57
N VAL A 79 9.22 3.84 -3.90
CA VAL A 79 8.59 3.17 -2.77
C VAL A 79 9.52 3.25 -1.57
N GLU A 80 9.03 3.82 -0.47
CA GLU A 80 9.71 3.74 0.83
C GLU A 80 9.53 2.30 1.36
N MET A 81 10.53 1.43 1.22
CA MET A 81 10.46 0.01 1.62
C MET A 81 10.57 -0.22 3.11
N ALA A 82 11.38 0.60 3.77
CA ALA A 82 11.63 0.47 5.19
C ALA A 82 11.94 1.84 5.78
N ALA A 83 11.55 2.03 7.03
CA ALA A 83 11.90 3.22 7.80
C ALA A 83 12.46 2.80 9.16
N TRP A 84 13.58 3.41 9.54
CA TRP A 84 14.19 3.24 10.85
C TRP A 84 14.05 4.54 11.65
N CYS A 85 13.32 4.47 12.76
CA CYS A 85 13.01 5.63 13.61
C CYS A 85 13.94 5.77 14.84
N GLY A 86 15.24 5.49 14.66
CA GLY A 86 16.27 5.76 15.66
C GLY A 86 16.65 7.25 15.77
N CYS A 87 17.79 7.57 16.39
CA CYS A 87 18.28 8.96 16.58
C CYS A 87 18.52 9.75 15.28
N ALA A 88 18.61 9.05 14.14
CA ALA A 88 18.61 9.62 12.81
C ALA A 88 17.63 8.81 11.96
N CYS A 89 16.49 9.39 11.61
CA CYS A 89 15.51 8.75 10.74
C CYS A 89 16.17 8.41 9.40
N ARG A 90 16.21 7.12 9.05
CA ARG A 90 16.71 6.63 7.76
C ARG A 90 15.61 5.86 7.05
N THR A 91 15.51 6.03 5.75
CA THR A 91 14.55 5.33 4.89
C THR A 91 15.30 4.54 3.82
N LEU A 92 14.74 3.40 3.43
CA LEU A 92 15.12 2.68 2.23
C LEU A 92 14.12 3.05 1.14
N ASP A 93 14.46 4.03 0.31
CA ASP A 93 13.64 4.45 -0.82
C ASP A 93 14.12 3.74 -2.09
N VAL A 94 13.25 2.94 -2.70
CA VAL A 94 13.54 2.16 -3.91
C VAL A 94 12.73 2.70 -5.08
N THR A 95 13.42 3.12 -6.13
CA THR A 95 12.81 3.50 -7.40
C THR A 95 12.58 2.26 -8.24
N MET A 96 11.33 2.01 -8.61
CA MET A 96 10.91 0.90 -9.46
C MET A 96 10.57 1.40 -10.86
N ARG A 97 11.05 0.69 -11.88
CA ARG A 97 10.73 1.01 -13.28
C ARG A 97 10.65 -0.24 -14.15
N ARG A 98 9.91 -0.15 -15.24
CA ARG A 98 9.82 -1.20 -16.26
C ARG A 98 10.73 -0.88 -17.45
N GLU A 99 11.56 -1.84 -17.82
CA GLU A 99 12.46 -1.81 -18.99
C GLU A 99 12.15 -3.01 -19.88
N GLY A 100 11.14 -2.89 -20.75
CA GLY A 100 10.69 -3.99 -21.61
C GLY A 100 10.14 -5.17 -20.79
N ASP A 101 10.79 -6.33 -20.91
CA ASP A 101 10.47 -7.56 -20.16
C ASP A 101 11.20 -7.64 -18.80
N THR A 102 11.79 -6.53 -18.34
CA THR A 102 12.54 -6.46 -17.08
C THR A 102 11.90 -5.44 -16.13
N VAL A 103 11.80 -5.78 -14.85
CA VAL A 103 11.54 -4.82 -13.78
C VAL A 103 12.88 -4.48 -13.11
N VAL A 104 13.16 -3.19 -12.95
CA VAL A 104 14.41 -2.70 -12.35
C VAL A 104 14.10 -1.97 -11.06
N TRP A 105 14.80 -2.36 -10.00
CA TRP A 105 14.83 -1.65 -8.73
C TRP A 105 16.16 -0.93 -8.61
N HIS A 106 16.14 0.34 -8.25
CA HIS A 106 17.31 1.17 -7.96
C HIS A 106 17.15 1.84 -6.61
N TRP A 107 18.22 1.93 -5.82
CA TRP A 107 18.26 2.72 -4.59
C TRP A 107 19.67 3.29 -4.37
N ASP A 108 19.73 4.43 -3.70
CA ASP A 108 21.01 5.07 -3.39
C ASP A 108 21.58 4.45 -2.10
N GLU A 109 22.85 4.04 -2.14
CA GLU A 109 23.62 3.47 -1.02
C GLU A 109 23.28 2.02 -0.58
N PRO A 110 23.66 0.99 -1.36
CA PRO A 110 23.87 -0.34 -0.77
C PRO A 110 25.02 -0.27 0.26
N GLU A 111 24.89 -0.97 1.40
CA GLU A 111 26.03 -1.13 2.32
C GLU A 111 27.24 -1.72 1.56
N ALA A 112 28.47 -1.37 1.97
CA ALA A 112 29.69 -1.73 1.25
C ALA A 112 29.86 -3.26 1.03
N ASP A 113 29.21 -4.08 1.86
CA ASP A 113 29.22 -5.55 1.80
C ASP A 113 27.91 -6.15 1.22
N SER A 114 27.09 -5.35 0.53
CA SER A 114 25.88 -5.84 -0.14
C SER A 114 26.21 -6.69 -1.38
N PRO A 115 25.60 -7.89 -1.55
CA PRO A 115 25.72 -8.68 -2.76
C PRO A 115 24.89 -8.08 -3.91
N PHE A 116 24.10 -7.04 -3.62
CA PHE A 116 23.35 -6.31 -4.61
C PHE A 116 24.13 -5.05 -5.01
N SER A 117 24.36 -4.88 -6.31
CA SER A 117 24.58 -3.54 -6.84
C SER A 117 23.41 -2.64 -6.44
N SER A 118 23.59 -1.31 -6.46
CA SER A 118 22.52 -0.30 -6.28
C SER A 118 21.36 -0.42 -7.31
N GLU A 119 21.35 -1.49 -8.08
CA GLU A 119 20.38 -1.86 -9.08
C GLU A 119 20.19 -3.38 -9.08
N ILE A 120 18.94 -3.85 -9.10
CA ILE A 120 18.54 -5.26 -9.25
C ILE A 120 17.54 -5.36 -10.38
N ARG A 121 17.68 -6.42 -11.20
CA ARG A 121 16.79 -6.71 -12.34
C ARG A 121 16.03 -8.02 -12.14
N PHE A 122 14.75 -8.00 -12.49
CA PHE A 122 13.85 -9.15 -12.43
C PHE A 122 13.21 -9.42 -13.79
N ASP A 123 12.93 -10.68 -14.10
CA ASP A 123 12.00 -11.01 -15.18
C ASP A 123 10.62 -10.44 -14.85
N ALA A 124 10.06 -9.62 -15.73
CA ALA A 124 8.83 -8.90 -15.45
C ALA A 124 7.62 -9.83 -15.30
N ARG A 125 7.57 -10.94 -16.03
CA ARG A 125 6.46 -11.91 -15.94
C ARG A 125 6.50 -12.64 -14.60
N GLN A 126 7.68 -13.04 -14.15
CA GLN A 126 7.87 -13.68 -12.85
C GLN A 126 7.54 -12.71 -11.72
N TYR A 127 7.97 -11.46 -11.83
CA TYR A 127 7.68 -10.40 -10.88
C TYR A 127 6.17 -10.13 -10.77
N ASP A 128 5.49 -9.91 -11.91
CA ASP A 128 4.05 -9.63 -11.96
C ASP A 128 3.22 -10.79 -11.40
N ALA A 129 3.60 -12.04 -11.72
CA ALA A 129 2.93 -13.23 -11.19
C ALA A 129 3.08 -13.35 -9.67
N GLU A 130 4.22 -12.96 -9.12
CA GLU A 130 4.45 -12.97 -7.67
C GLU A 130 3.66 -11.86 -6.96
N VAL A 131 3.61 -10.65 -7.53
CA VAL A 131 2.76 -9.57 -7.02
C VAL A 131 1.30 -9.99 -7.04
N GLU A 132 0.83 -10.59 -8.13
CA GLU A 132 -0.55 -11.08 -8.25
C GLU A 132 -0.84 -12.18 -7.21
N ARG A 133 0.08 -13.13 -7.02
CA ARG A 133 -0.04 -14.20 -6.01
C ARG A 133 -0.15 -13.60 -4.61
N ALA A 134 0.77 -12.71 -4.23
CA ALA A 134 0.79 -12.09 -2.91
C ALA A 134 -0.46 -11.24 -2.65
N THR A 135 -0.94 -10.52 -3.67
CA THR A 135 -2.19 -9.76 -3.60
C THR A 135 -3.44 -10.66 -3.49
N LYS A 136 -3.38 -11.91 -3.96
CA LYS A 136 -4.49 -12.88 -3.79
C LYS A 136 -4.42 -13.66 -2.47
N ASP A 137 -3.25 -13.81 -1.89
CA ASP A 137 -3.07 -14.51 -0.62
C ASP A 137 -3.55 -13.63 0.54
N ARG A 138 -4.68 -14.04 1.14
CA ARG A 138 -5.32 -13.39 2.29
C ARG A 138 -5.35 -14.27 3.53
N SER A 139 -4.51 -15.32 3.58
CA SER A 139 -4.48 -16.27 4.70
C SER A 139 -4.03 -15.65 6.03
N TRP A 140 -3.37 -14.49 5.97
CA TRP A 140 -2.90 -13.69 7.11
C TRP A 140 -3.92 -12.64 7.59
N GLU A 141 -5.00 -12.41 6.83
CA GLU A 141 -5.97 -11.35 7.10
C GLU A 141 -7.04 -11.83 8.11
N TRP A 142 -7.35 -11.02 9.12
CA TRP A 142 -8.44 -11.27 10.05
C TRP A 142 -9.78 -10.70 9.55
N PRO A 143 -10.94 -11.12 10.09
CA PRO A 143 -12.25 -10.80 9.51
C PRO A 143 -12.53 -9.31 9.32
N SER A 144 -12.30 -8.46 10.33
CA SER A 144 -12.54 -7.01 10.21
C SER A 144 -11.60 -6.34 9.20
N ALA A 145 -10.34 -6.79 9.09
CA ALA A 145 -9.45 -6.32 8.02
C ALA A 145 -9.98 -6.68 6.63
N ALA A 146 -10.50 -7.90 6.44
CA ALA A 146 -11.12 -8.32 5.19
C ALA A 146 -12.34 -7.47 4.84
N VAL A 147 -13.24 -7.21 5.79
CA VAL A 147 -14.40 -6.33 5.58
C VAL A 147 -13.94 -4.92 5.22
N ALA A 148 -12.98 -4.35 5.94
CA ALA A 148 -12.46 -3.01 5.67
C ALA A 148 -11.88 -2.90 4.26
N ARG A 149 -11.04 -3.86 3.85
CA ARG A 149 -10.42 -3.89 2.53
C ARG A 149 -11.47 -4.01 1.42
N ILE A 150 -12.41 -4.95 1.55
CA ILE A 150 -13.44 -5.17 0.53
C ILE A 150 -14.34 -3.94 0.41
N LEU A 151 -14.81 -3.39 1.54
CA LEU A 151 -15.64 -2.19 1.56
C LEU A 151 -14.91 -0.98 0.98
N GLY A 152 -13.65 -0.77 1.37
CA GLY A 152 -12.82 0.29 0.79
C GLY A 152 -12.65 0.15 -0.73
N GLY A 153 -12.48 -1.09 -1.22
CA GLY A 153 -12.45 -1.39 -2.66
C GLY A 153 -13.77 -1.04 -3.35
N ILE A 154 -14.91 -1.43 -2.79
CA ILE A 154 -16.24 -1.12 -3.33
C ILE A 154 -16.43 0.40 -3.40
N LEU A 155 -16.18 1.12 -2.30
CA LEU A 155 -16.37 2.57 -2.23
C LEU A 155 -15.42 3.34 -3.16
N ARG A 156 -14.17 2.90 -3.34
CA ARG A 156 -13.22 3.52 -4.29
C ARG A 156 -13.52 3.19 -5.75
N SER A 157 -14.18 2.06 -6.04
CA SER A 157 -14.60 1.72 -7.40
C SER A 157 -15.89 2.42 -7.85
N HIS A 158 -16.67 2.96 -6.92
CA HIS A 158 -17.88 3.73 -7.18
C HIS A 158 -17.74 5.09 -6.51
N THR A 159 -17.05 6.04 -7.13
CA THR A 159 -16.90 7.41 -6.59
C THR A 159 -17.92 8.39 -7.18
N ASP A 160 -18.58 8.02 -8.27
CA ASP A 160 -19.57 8.82 -8.98
C ASP A 160 -20.77 9.25 -8.11
N TRP A 161 -21.18 8.39 -7.16
CA TRP A 161 -22.23 8.76 -6.21
C TRP A 161 -21.82 9.90 -5.27
N LEU A 162 -20.52 10.10 -5.01
CA LEU A 162 -20.01 11.16 -4.14
C LEU A 162 -19.95 12.52 -4.84
N ASP A 163 -19.89 12.54 -6.17
CA ASP A 163 -19.84 13.78 -6.96
C ASP A 163 -21.04 14.69 -6.65
N GLY A 164 -22.22 14.08 -6.43
CA GLY A 164 -23.44 14.80 -6.03
C GLY A 164 -23.39 15.40 -4.62
N TRP A 165 -22.46 14.96 -3.78
CA TRP A 165 -22.36 15.33 -2.36
C TRP A 165 -21.09 16.10 -2.01
N THR A 166 -20.22 16.34 -3.00
CA THR A 166 -18.92 17.00 -2.85
C THR A 166 -18.05 16.37 -1.77
N CYS A 167 -18.01 15.04 -1.78
CA CYS A 167 -17.28 14.23 -0.81
C CYS A 167 -16.25 13.31 -1.50
N GLU A 168 -15.32 12.77 -0.72
CA GLU A 168 -14.33 11.80 -1.14
C GLU A 168 -14.20 10.74 -0.04
N VAL A 169 -13.98 9.50 -0.43
CA VAL A 169 -13.65 8.41 0.51
C VAL A 169 -12.28 8.72 1.13
N GLY A 170 -12.22 8.73 2.45
CA GLY A 170 -10.96 8.75 3.19
C GLY A 170 -10.48 7.32 3.41
N GLU A 171 -10.23 6.98 4.67
CA GLU A 171 -9.70 5.69 5.05
C GLU A 171 -10.81 4.71 5.41
N VAL A 172 -10.59 3.43 5.13
CA VAL A 172 -11.42 2.31 5.59
C VAL A 172 -10.47 1.28 6.19
N TRP A 173 -10.53 1.10 7.52
CA TRP A 173 -9.53 0.28 8.21
C TRP A 173 -10.11 -0.50 9.38
N SER A 174 -9.45 -1.61 9.70
CA SER A 174 -9.58 -2.29 10.99
C SER A 174 -8.51 -1.74 11.93
N PRO A 175 -8.88 -1.23 13.11
CA PRO A 175 -7.91 -0.81 14.11
C PRO A 175 -7.09 -2.00 14.64
N PRO A 176 -5.79 -1.86 14.88
CA PRO A 176 -5.00 -2.87 15.58
C PRO A 176 -5.57 -3.17 16.98
N GLY A 177 -5.66 -4.44 17.36
CA GLY A 177 -6.21 -4.87 18.65
C GLY A 177 -7.73 -4.79 18.77
N VAL A 178 -8.46 -4.40 17.71
CA VAL A 178 -9.93 -4.39 17.67
C VAL A 178 -10.41 -5.23 16.48
N LEU A 179 -11.02 -6.39 16.79
CA LEU A 179 -11.32 -7.43 15.79
C LEU A 179 -12.76 -7.42 15.31
N ASP A 180 -13.64 -6.71 16.01
CA ASP A 180 -15.09 -6.73 15.85
C ASP A 180 -15.63 -5.39 15.34
N GLU A 181 -14.77 -4.51 14.85
CA GLU A 181 -15.19 -3.27 14.20
C GLU A 181 -14.26 -2.84 13.06
N ILE A 182 -14.81 -2.05 12.16
CA ILE A 182 -14.07 -1.26 11.18
C ILE A 182 -14.42 0.21 11.33
N ARG A 183 -13.53 1.06 10.85
CA ARG A 183 -13.66 2.51 10.90
C ARG A 183 -13.53 3.07 9.50
N LEU A 184 -14.35 4.07 9.22
CA LEU A 184 -14.41 4.74 7.93
C LEU A 184 -14.33 6.23 8.12
N SER A 185 -13.59 6.91 7.26
CA SER A 185 -13.59 8.36 7.16
C SER A 185 -13.87 8.82 5.73
N PHE A 186 -14.34 10.05 5.62
CA PHE A 186 -14.64 10.75 4.39
C PHE A 186 -14.15 12.18 4.54
N ARG A 187 -13.78 12.79 3.41
CA ARG A 187 -13.53 14.22 3.30
C ARG A 187 -14.70 14.88 2.60
N SER A 188 -15.10 16.05 3.09
CA SER A 188 -16.10 16.89 2.43
C SER A 188 -15.47 18.17 1.94
N TYR A 189 -15.99 18.70 0.84
CA TYR A 189 -15.47 19.89 0.19
C TYR A 189 -16.57 20.90 -0.10
N VAL A 190 -16.20 22.18 -0.05
CA VAL A 190 -17.04 23.28 -0.53
C VAL A 190 -16.43 23.83 -1.84
N PRO A 191 -17.22 23.97 -2.92
CA PRO A 191 -16.74 24.61 -4.14
C PRO A 191 -16.45 26.09 -3.88
N GLN A 192 -15.34 26.57 -4.42
CA GLN A 192 -14.96 27.98 -4.42
C GLN A 192 -15.03 28.57 -5.84
N PRO A 193 -14.99 29.91 -5.98
CA PRO A 193 -14.81 30.56 -7.28
C PRO A 193 -13.61 30.00 -8.05
N HIS A 194 -13.68 30.05 -9.38
CA HIS A 194 -12.63 29.56 -10.29
C HIS A 194 -12.35 28.05 -10.24
N GLY A 195 -13.29 27.25 -9.71
CA GLY A 195 -13.19 25.78 -9.75
C GLY A 195 -12.24 25.18 -8.71
N VAL A 196 -11.85 25.96 -7.70
CA VAL A 196 -11.05 25.47 -6.58
C VAL A 196 -11.96 24.80 -5.55
N TRP A 197 -11.53 23.69 -4.97
CA TRP A 197 -12.25 23.02 -3.87
C TRP A 197 -11.56 23.34 -2.54
N ARG A 198 -12.35 23.66 -1.51
CA ARG A 198 -11.83 23.83 -0.13
C ARG A 198 -12.30 22.68 0.73
N SER A 199 -11.39 22.07 1.49
CA SER A 199 -11.80 21.12 2.54
C SER A 199 -12.78 21.80 3.50
N ALA A 200 -13.95 21.17 3.67
CA ALA A 200 -15.00 21.58 4.59
C ALA A 200 -14.88 20.87 5.95
N GLY A 201 -14.15 19.76 5.98
CA GLY A 201 -13.92 18.93 7.16
C GLY A 201 -14.00 17.43 6.84
N CYS A 202 -13.62 16.63 7.82
CA CYS A 202 -13.73 15.18 7.78
C CYS A 202 -15.01 14.72 8.49
N PHE A 203 -15.50 13.54 8.14
CA PHE A 203 -16.57 12.87 8.87
C PHE A 203 -16.38 11.36 8.74
N GLY A 204 -16.98 10.57 9.62
CA GLY A 204 -16.74 9.13 9.61
C GLY A 204 -17.62 8.34 10.55
N THR A 205 -17.38 7.03 10.59
CA THR A 205 -18.18 6.12 11.39
C THR A 205 -17.43 4.86 11.82
N VAL A 206 -17.94 4.24 12.88
CA VAL A 206 -17.51 2.92 13.37
C VAL A 206 -18.61 1.92 13.01
N ARG A 207 -18.24 0.77 12.46
CA ARG A 207 -19.16 -0.31 12.09
C ARG A 207 -18.77 -1.60 12.79
N PRO A 208 -19.72 -2.30 13.44
CA PRO A 208 -19.44 -3.62 13.97
C PRO A 208 -19.19 -4.61 12.82
N VAL A 209 -18.31 -5.57 13.06
CA VAL A 209 -18.05 -6.73 12.20
C VAL A 209 -18.44 -7.99 12.96
N THR A 210 -19.14 -8.88 12.28
CA THR A 210 -19.54 -10.18 12.81
C THR A 210 -18.72 -11.31 12.17
N ASP A 211 -18.97 -12.56 12.57
CA ASP A 211 -18.37 -13.75 11.95
C ASP A 211 -19.02 -14.15 10.60
N GLU A 212 -19.94 -13.33 10.06
CA GLU A 212 -20.51 -13.54 8.74
C GLU A 212 -19.43 -13.42 7.64
N ASP A 213 -19.74 -13.92 6.44
CA ASP A 213 -18.87 -13.78 5.28
C ASP A 213 -18.45 -12.30 5.06
N PRO A 214 -17.14 -12.00 5.00
CA PRO A 214 -16.67 -10.61 4.89
C PRO A 214 -17.17 -9.88 3.64
N THR A 215 -17.38 -10.60 2.54
CA THR A 215 -17.87 -10.02 1.28
C THR A 215 -19.32 -9.59 1.45
N ALA A 216 -20.17 -10.48 1.97
CA ALA A 216 -21.58 -10.18 2.19
C ALA A 216 -21.78 -9.01 3.18
N GLN A 217 -20.96 -8.94 4.24
CA GLN A 217 -20.97 -7.82 5.18
C GLN A 217 -20.56 -6.51 4.49
N ALA A 218 -19.46 -6.51 3.73
CA ALA A 218 -18.97 -5.33 3.03
C ALA A 218 -19.96 -4.81 1.98
N GLU A 219 -20.58 -5.70 1.19
CA GLU A 219 -21.59 -5.34 0.20
C GLU A 219 -22.82 -4.69 0.84
N ARG A 220 -23.31 -5.24 1.96
CA ARG A 220 -24.42 -4.68 2.72
C ARG A 220 -24.09 -3.30 3.30
N LEU A 221 -22.89 -3.14 3.87
CA LEU A 221 -22.42 -1.85 4.37
C LEU A 221 -22.28 -0.82 3.25
N ALA A 222 -21.76 -1.23 2.09
CA ALA A 222 -21.66 -0.36 0.92
C ALA A 222 -23.05 0.10 0.45
N GLN A 223 -24.02 -0.81 0.34
CA GLN A 223 -25.40 -0.45 -0.02
C GLN A 223 -26.02 0.55 0.96
N GLU A 224 -25.82 0.36 2.27
CA GLU A 224 -26.30 1.29 3.29
C GLU A 224 -25.64 2.68 3.16
N ILE A 225 -24.32 2.72 3.02
CA ILE A 225 -23.53 3.96 2.94
C ILE A 225 -23.84 4.73 1.65
N MET A 226 -24.00 4.03 0.53
CA MET A 226 -24.22 4.60 -0.80
C MET A 226 -25.69 4.96 -1.08
N ALA A 227 -26.60 4.70 -0.14
CA ALA A 227 -28.04 4.92 -0.34
C ALA A 227 -28.46 6.41 -0.45
N GLY A 228 -27.57 7.35 -0.12
CA GLY A 228 -27.87 8.78 -0.11
C GLY A 228 -26.66 9.64 0.22
N ASP A 229 -26.87 10.79 0.86
CA ASP A 229 -25.76 11.63 1.35
C ASP A 229 -24.98 10.86 2.43
N PRO A 230 -23.68 10.60 2.23
CA PRO A 230 -22.87 9.86 3.21
C PRO A 230 -22.86 10.51 4.59
N ARG A 231 -23.00 11.84 4.67
CA ARG A 231 -23.05 12.58 5.94
C ARG A 231 -24.32 12.28 6.75
N GLN A 232 -25.37 11.82 6.09
CA GLN A 232 -26.66 11.46 6.70
C GLN A 232 -26.79 9.95 6.96
N ALA A 233 -25.79 9.16 6.59
CA ALA A 233 -25.78 7.72 6.87
C ALA A 233 -25.80 7.47 8.39
N ASN A 234 -26.40 6.35 8.80
CA ASN A 234 -26.56 6.00 10.21
C ASN A 234 -25.19 5.98 10.94
N GLY A 235 -25.11 6.51 12.15
CA GLY A 235 -23.87 6.51 12.95
C GLY A 235 -22.73 7.36 12.39
N MET A 236 -22.96 8.17 11.35
CA MET A 236 -21.98 9.11 10.82
C MET A 236 -21.79 10.29 11.77
N ARG A 237 -20.55 10.73 11.96
CA ARG A 237 -20.20 11.89 12.79
C ARG A 237 -19.23 12.80 12.04
N SER A 238 -19.46 14.10 12.11
CA SER A 238 -18.53 15.10 11.56
C SER A 238 -17.45 15.46 12.57
N ASP A 239 -16.29 15.82 12.04
CA ASP A 239 -15.20 16.41 12.81
C ASP A 239 -15.62 17.77 13.37
N THR A 240 -15.32 18.04 14.64
CA THR A 240 -15.64 19.30 15.31
C THR A 240 -14.51 19.71 16.26
N PRO A 241 -14.30 21.02 16.53
CA PRO A 241 -13.25 21.47 17.43
C PRO A 241 -13.31 20.86 18.84
N ASP A 242 -14.52 20.56 19.34
CA ASP A 242 -14.74 20.02 20.69
C ASP A 242 -14.74 18.47 20.72
N ALA A 243 -14.87 17.82 19.57
CA ALA A 243 -14.84 16.37 19.42
C ALA A 243 -14.13 16.02 18.10
N PRO A 244 -12.79 16.03 18.11
CA PRO A 244 -12.00 15.67 16.93
C PRO A 244 -12.34 14.27 16.45
N LEU A 245 -12.47 14.11 15.15
CA LEU A 245 -12.80 12.82 14.55
C LEU A 245 -11.71 11.77 14.86
N ASP A 246 -10.45 12.19 14.89
CA ASP A 246 -9.30 11.32 15.19
C ASP A 246 -9.30 10.82 16.64
N ASP A 247 -9.86 11.57 17.59
CA ASP A 247 -9.98 11.12 18.98
C ASP A 247 -10.99 9.96 19.09
N TRP A 248 -12.00 9.96 18.22
CA TRP A 248 -13.04 8.93 18.21
C TRP A 248 -12.69 7.74 17.30
N LEU A 249 -12.33 8.00 16.04
CA LEU A 249 -11.96 6.97 15.09
C LEU A 249 -10.55 6.43 15.35
N GLY A 250 -9.74 7.09 16.17
CA GLY A 250 -8.30 6.84 16.18
C GLY A 250 -7.66 7.22 14.84
N THR A 251 -6.34 7.27 14.82
CA THR A 251 -5.62 7.34 13.55
C THR A 251 -5.44 5.93 12.98
N PRO A 252 -5.50 5.76 11.65
CA PRO A 252 -4.97 4.56 11.01
C PRO A 252 -3.49 4.47 11.38
N ARG A 253 -3.15 3.65 12.38
CA ARG A 253 -1.75 3.45 12.76
C ARG A 253 -1.11 2.50 11.76
N HIS A 254 -0.64 3.07 10.66
CA HIS A 254 0.33 2.40 9.82
C HIS A 254 1.68 2.49 10.54
N PHE A 255 2.03 1.47 11.32
CA PHE A 255 3.42 1.28 11.71
C PHE A 255 4.16 0.85 10.45
N GLY A 256 4.91 1.77 9.85
CA GLY A 256 5.69 1.49 8.66
C GLY A 256 5.84 2.67 7.72
N PRO A 257 6.51 2.45 6.58
CA PRO A 257 6.71 3.46 5.56
C PRO A 257 5.39 4.06 5.05
N SER A 258 5.40 5.37 4.77
CA SER A 258 4.20 6.08 4.32
C SER A 258 3.77 5.67 2.91
N SER A 259 2.44 5.62 2.72
CA SER A 259 1.82 5.42 1.42
C SER A 259 1.96 6.56 0.43
N ASP A 260 2.25 7.75 0.92
CA ASP A 260 2.10 8.95 0.13
C ASP A 260 3.21 9.09 -0.94
N LYS A 261 4.33 8.38 -0.78
CA LYS A 261 5.50 8.50 -1.68
C LYS A 261 5.38 7.75 -3.00
N TRP A 262 4.58 6.68 -3.10
CA TRP A 262 4.48 5.94 -4.37
C TRP A 262 3.53 6.57 -5.40
N HIS A 263 2.69 7.53 -5.00
CA HIS A 263 1.87 8.31 -5.93
C HIS A 263 2.63 9.53 -6.51
N GLY A 264 3.86 9.80 -6.05
CA GLY A 264 4.71 10.85 -6.58
C GLY A 264 5.30 10.46 -7.93
N THR A 265 4.90 11.14 -9.00
CA THR A 265 5.64 11.11 -10.28
C THR A 265 7.00 11.78 -10.09
N ALA A 266 8.08 11.02 -10.32
CA ALA A 266 9.43 11.56 -10.48
C ALA A 266 9.55 12.48 -11.70
#